data_AF-A0A8I1UBN3-F1
#
_entry.id   AF-A0A8I1UBN3-F1
#
_cell.length_a   1.000
_cell.length_b   1.000
_cell.length_c   1.000
_cell.angle_alpha   90.00
_cell.angle_beta   90.00
_cell.angle_gamma   90.00
#
_symmetry.space_group_name_H-M   'P 1'
#
loop_
_entity.id
_entity.type
_entity.pdbx_description
1 polymer ?
#
loop_
_entity_poly.entity_id
_entity_poly.type
_entity_poly.pdbx_seq_one_letter_code
_entity_poly.pdbx_strand_id
1 'polypeptide(L)'
;MTARRLHGAASLLLLSFTCLLVVAGSAYALFAESSPYLFAGKGIAQRIEVLAEGRLHPGLSRPAHDLVLDDCVTVASSLVGLTLPTSRRDAALSTCGDAAARFAAQSPTYAYAYYVEALLAAERADPEAMNAALATSRALAPTEQWLAELRVKLAEDHLDQIRPAGLEGHAADLALLVGSQRGIRVIARRYAAIESFRERITAIVETLPVEQQKRFLAALRSEIAARRPVAAATP
;
A
#
# COMPACT_ATOMS: atom_id res chain seq x y z
N MET A 1 -58.15 -33.58 -0.73
CA MET A 1 -57.54 -32.67 -1.73
C MET A 1 -57.07 -31.32 -1.17
N THR A 2 -57.43 -30.93 0.05
CA THR A 2 -57.11 -29.62 0.68
C THR A 2 -55.71 -29.54 1.30
N ALA A 3 -55.22 -30.62 1.94
CA ALA A 3 -53.91 -30.62 2.61
C ALA A 3 -52.71 -30.39 1.66
N ARG A 4 -52.76 -30.88 0.41
CA ARG A 4 -51.70 -30.65 -0.59
C ARG A 4 -51.62 -29.19 -1.06
N ARG A 5 -52.72 -28.44 -1.05
CA ARG A 5 -52.74 -27.02 -1.48
C ARG A 5 -52.14 -26.09 -0.42
N LEU A 6 -52.34 -26.38 0.87
CA LEU A 6 -51.75 -25.60 1.97
C LEU A 6 -50.21 -25.72 2.03
N HIS A 7 -49.66 -26.92 1.79
CA HIS A 7 -48.21 -27.10 1.75
C HIS A 7 -47.57 -26.34 0.59
N GLY A 8 -48.22 -26.31 -0.59
CA GLY A 8 -47.72 -25.56 -1.74
C GLY A 8 -47.66 -24.04 -1.52
N ALA A 9 -48.68 -23.45 -0.86
CA ALA A 9 -48.72 -22.02 -0.58
C ALA A 9 -47.65 -21.58 0.44
N ALA A 10 -47.45 -22.37 1.50
CA ALA A 10 -46.40 -22.09 2.50
C ALA A 10 -44.99 -22.18 1.89
N SER A 11 -44.74 -23.18 1.04
CA SER A 11 -43.46 -23.31 0.33
C SER A 11 -43.18 -22.15 -0.62
N LEU A 12 -44.20 -21.62 -1.32
CA LEU A 12 -44.06 -20.47 -2.21
C LEU A 12 -43.74 -19.17 -1.45
N LEU A 13 -44.36 -18.95 -0.28
CA LEU A 13 -44.09 -17.78 0.56
C LEU A 13 -42.68 -17.81 1.14
N LEU A 14 -42.23 -18.97 1.64
CA LEU A 14 -40.86 -19.15 2.12
C LEU A 14 -39.83 -18.90 1.02
N LEU A 15 -40.06 -19.43 -0.19
CA LEU A 15 -39.16 -19.25 -1.32
C LEU A 15 -39.12 -17.79 -1.80
N SER A 16 -40.25 -17.10 -1.80
CA SER A 16 -40.32 -15.68 -2.15
C SER A 16 -39.58 -14.81 -1.13
N PHE A 17 -39.71 -15.12 0.16
CA PHE A 17 -39.02 -14.41 1.24
C PHE A 17 -37.50 -14.63 1.20
N THR A 18 -37.04 -15.86 0.98
CA THR A 18 -35.60 -16.14 0.83
C THR A 18 -35.02 -15.45 -0.41
N CYS A 19 -35.74 -15.46 -1.53
CA CYS A 19 -35.34 -14.70 -2.72
C CYS A 19 -35.22 -13.19 -2.42
N LEU A 20 -36.18 -12.61 -1.69
CA LEU A 20 -36.13 -11.20 -1.32
C LEU A 20 -34.92 -10.89 -0.43
N LEU A 21 -34.61 -11.74 0.56
CA LEU A 21 -33.44 -11.57 1.41
C LEU A 21 -32.12 -11.68 0.63
N VAL A 22 -32.03 -12.63 -0.31
CA VAL A 22 -30.85 -12.76 -1.18
C VAL A 22 -30.69 -11.51 -2.04
N VAL A 23 -31.76 -11.02 -2.67
CA VAL A 23 -31.71 -9.79 -3.49
C VAL A 23 -31.31 -8.58 -2.65
N ALA A 24 -31.90 -8.40 -1.46
CA ALA A 24 -31.56 -7.30 -0.57
C ALA A 24 -30.10 -7.38 -0.09
N GLY A 25 -29.63 -8.57 0.29
CA GLY A 25 -28.25 -8.81 0.70
C GLY A 25 -27.25 -8.56 -0.44
N SER A 26 -27.54 -9.03 -1.66
CA SER A 26 -26.72 -8.78 -2.84
C SER A 26 -26.68 -7.30 -3.22
N ALA A 27 -27.83 -6.60 -3.16
CA ALA A 27 -27.89 -5.17 -3.43
C ALA A 27 -27.08 -4.37 -2.40
N TYR A 28 -27.17 -4.74 -1.11
CA TYR A 28 -26.36 -4.14 -0.06
C TYR A 28 -24.86 -4.39 -0.27
N ALA A 29 -24.46 -5.64 -0.55
CA ALA A 29 -23.06 -5.98 -0.78
C ALA A 29 -22.49 -5.22 -1.99
N LEU A 30 -23.25 -5.15 -3.09
CA LEU A 30 -22.86 -4.38 -4.28
C LEU A 30 -22.72 -2.89 -3.96
N PHE A 31 -23.66 -2.31 -3.20
CA PHE A 31 -23.59 -0.92 -2.80
C PHE A 31 -22.39 -0.65 -1.89
N ALA A 32 -22.19 -1.47 -0.85
CA ALA A 32 -21.05 -1.34 0.05
C ALA A 32 -19.73 -1.44 -0.72
N GLU A 33 -19.59 -2.44 -1.58
CA GLU A 33 -18.38 -2.68 -2.37
C GLU A 33 -18.09 -1.60 -3.42
N SER A 34 -19.13 -1.02 -4.03
CA SER A 34 -18.99 0.07 -4.99
C SER A 34 -18.81 1.44 -4.34
N SER A 35 -19.14 1.59 -3.05
CA SER A 35 -19.10 2.87 -2.36
C SER A 35 -17.73 3.60 -2.37
N PRO A 36 -16.56 2.95 -2.18
CA PRO A 36 -15.27 3.65 -2.31
C PRO A 36 -15.06 4.25 -3.71
N TYR A 37 -15.53 3.57 -4.77
CA TYR A 37 -15.38 4.04 -6.14
C TYR A 37 -16.30 5.21 -6.48
N LEU A 38 -17.50 5.23 -5.89
CA LEU A 38 -18.52 6.22 -6.18
C LEU A 38 -18.37 7.49 -5.33
N PHE A 39 -17.93 7.36 -4.08
CA PHE A 39 -18.00 8.44 -3.10
C PHE A 39 -16.64 8.99 -2.64
N ALA A 40 -15.51 8.37 -3.00
CA ALA A 40 -14.19 8.95 -2.66
C ALA A 40 -13.88 10.25 -3.44
N GLY A 41 -14.61 10.54 -4.52
CA GLY A 41 -14.33 11.68 -5.39
C GLY A 41 -13.38 11.34 -6.54
N LYS A 42 -13.29 12.25 -7.52
CA LYS A 42 -12.62 11.98 -8.81
C LYS A 42 -11.13 12.37 -8.83
N GLY A 43 -10.66 13.10 -7.82
CA GLY A 43 -9.28 13.59 -7.75
C GLY A 43 -8.69 13.47 -6.35
N ILE A 44 -7.36 13.46 -6.27
CA ILE A 44 -6.60 13.29 -5.03
C ILE A 44 -7.07 14.24 -3.93
N ALA A 45 -7.24 15.53 -4.24
CA ALA A 45 -7.69 16.53 -3.25
C ALA A 45 -9.07 16.19 -2.65
N GLN A 46 -10.00 15.67 -3.47
CA GLN A 46 -11.33 15.26 -3.01
C GLN A 46 -11.27 14.00 -2.14
N ARG A 47 -10.43 13.02 -2.53
CA ARG A 47 -10.23 11.79 -1.75
C ARG A 47 -9.65 12.08 -0.36
N ILE A 48 -8.66 12.98 -0.30
CA ILE A 48 -8.10 13.41 0.99
C ILE A 48 -9.13 14.18 1.82
N GLU A 49 -9.95 15.02 1.19
CA GLU A 49 -11.02 15.74 1.87
C GLU A 49 -12.05 14.79 2.51
N VAL A 50 -12.45 13.73 1.80
CA VAL A 50 -13.32 12.67 2.32
C VAL A 50 -12.72 11.97 3.55
N LEU A 51 -11.40 11.71 3.52
CA LEU A 51 -10.68 11.18 4.69
C LEU A 51 -10.63 12.18 5.84
N ALA A 52 -10.38 13.46 5.57
CA ALA A 52 -10.31 14.50 6.59
C ALA A 52 -11.67 14.73 7.29
N GLU A 53 -12.78 14.45 6.61
CA GLU A 53 -14.13 14.52 7.18
C GLU A 53 -14.54 13.22 7.90
N GLY A 54 -13.68 12.19 7.90
CA GLY A 54 -14.00 10.88 8.49
C GLY A 54 -15.04 10.07 7.72
N ARG A 55 -15.35 10.46 6.47
CA ARG A 55 -16.38 9.81 5.63
C ARG A 55 -15.83 8.61 4.87
N LEU A 56 -15.31 7.63 5.61
CA LEU A 56 -14.73 6.43 5.02
C LEU A 56 -15.79 5.45 4.52
N HIS A 57 -15.63 5.00 3.28
CA HIS A 57 -16.45 3.96 2.67
C HIS A 57 -15.54 2.81 2.19
N PRO A 58 -15.11 1.90 3.07
CA PRO A 58 -14.01 0.98 2.78
C PRO A 58 -14.38 -0.18 1.85
N GLY A 59 -15.67 -0.39 1.56
CA GLY A 59 -16.14 -1.63 0.93
C GLY A 59 -16.04 -2.84 1.86
N LEU A 60 -16.21 -4.02 1.28
CA LEU A 60 -16.17 -5.30 2.02
C LEU A 60 -14.99 -6.17 1.58
N SER A 61 -14.51 -5.97 0.35
CA SER A 61 -13.42 -6.74 -0.23
C SER A 61 -12.04 -6.11 0.03
N ARG A 62 -11.01 -6.94 -0.10
CA ARG A 62 -9.62 -6.50 -0.02
C ARG A 62 -9.26 -5.44 -1.09
N PRO A 63 -9.65 -5.57 -2.37
CA PRO A 63 -9.48 -4.49 -3.35
C PRO A 63 -10.08 -3.14 -2.92
N ALA A 64 -11.23 -3.14 -2.26
CA ALA A 64 -11.83 -1.90 -1.76
C ALA A 64 -11.04 -1.33 -0.56
N HIS A 65 -10.52 -2.20 0.31
CA HIS A 65 -9.59 -1.79 1.37
C HIS A 65 -8.28 -1.22 0.79
N ASP A 66 -7.74 -1.81 -0.28
CA ASP A 66 -6.52 -1.33 -0.95
C ASP A 66 -6.71 0.11 -1.43
N LEU A 67 -7.87 0.48 -1.97
CA LEU A 67 -8.16 1.87 -2.39
C LEU A 67 -8.08 2.87 -1.25
N VAL A 68 -8.57 2.49 -0.07
CA VAL A 68 -8.48 3.33 1.14
C VAL A 68 -7.03 3.44 1.60
N LEU A 69 -6.30 2.33 1.63
CA LEU A 69 -4.90 2.34 2.04
C LEU A 69 -4.02 3.13 1.06
N ASP A 70 -4.31 3.08 -0.24
CA ASP A 70 -3.65 3.91 -1.27
C ASP A 70 -3.91 5.41 -1.05
N ASP A 71 -5.13 5.79 -0.65
CA ASP A 71 -5.41 7.16 -0.24
C ASP A 71 -4.60 7.56 0.98
N CYS A 72 -4.48 6.68 1.96
CA CYS A 72 -3.69 6.94 3.16
C CYS A 72 -2.20 7.15 2.85
N VAL A 73 -1.63 6.33 1.95
CA VAL A 73 -0.27 6.53 1.45
C VAL A 73 -0.16 7.88 0.73
N THR A 74 -1.19 8.25 -0.05
CA THR A 74 -1.23 9.53 -0.76
C THR A 74 -1.31 10.73 0.19
N VAL A 75 -2.12 10.67 1.25
CA VAL A 75 -2.20 11.72 2.28
C VAL A 75 -0.85 11.95 2.93
N ALA A 76 -0.17 10.87 3.34
CA ALA A 76 1.10 10.96 4.06
C ALA A 76 2.24 11.46 3.16
N SER A 77 2.31 10.97 1.91
CA SER A 77 3.53 11.08 1.10
C SER A 77 3.44 11.95 -0.16
N SER A 78 2.23 12.36 -0.59
CA SER A 78 2.09 13.19 -1.79
C SER A 78 2.27 14.67 -1.49
N LEU A 79 2.71 15.45 -2.49
CA LEU A 79 2.80 16.90 -2.38
C LEU A 79 1.45 17.52 -1.97
N VAL A 80 0.35 17.03 -2.53
CA VAL A 80 -1.00 17.51 -2.20
C VAL A 80 -1.27 17.31 -0.71
N GLY A 81 -1.05 16.10 -0.20
CA GLY A 81 -1.24 15.79 1.22
C GLY A 81 -0.33 16.60 2.15
N LEU A 82 0.93 16.82 1.76
CA LEU A 82 1.90 17.63 2.50
C LEU A 82 1.57 19.13 2.51
N THR A 83 0.84 19.62 1.52
CA THR A 83 0.44 21.04 1.43
C THR A 83 -0.90 21.37 2.10
N LEU A 84 -1.57 20.38 2.70
CA LEU A 84 -2.84 20.61 3.39
C LEU A 84 -2.66 21.44 4.67
N PRO A 85 -3.70 22.16 5.09
CA PRO A 85 -3.74 22.72 6.45
C PRO A 85 -3.51 21.60 7.48
N THR A 86 -2.65 21.86 8.47
CA THR A 86 -2.24 20.85 9.47
C THR A 86 -3.43 20.12 10.10
N SER A 87 -4.45 20.86 10.54
CA SER A 87 -5.66 20.25 11.14
C SER A 87 -6.41 19.30 10.21
N ARG A 88 -6.43 19.58 8.90
CA ARG A 88 -7.05 18.71 7.89
C ARG A 88 -6.20 17.48 7.63
N ARG A 89 -4.89 17.66 7.54
CA ARG A 89 -3.94 16.55 7.38
C ARG A 89 -4.03 15.59 8.57
N ASP A 90 -4.02 16.12 9.79
CA ASP A 90 -4.09 15.32 11.01
C ASP A 90 -5.41 14.55 11.10
N ALA A 91 -6.53 15.18 10.73
CA ALA A 91 -7.83 14.50 10.66
C ALA A 91 -7.83 13.34 9.64
N ALA A 92 -7.24 13.54 8.47
CA ALA A 92 -7.12 12.49 7.46
C ALA A 92 -6.20 11.35 7.92
N LEU A 93 -5.06 11.67 8.53
CA LEU A 93 -4.12 10.68 9.08
C LEU A 93 -4.75 9.88 10.23
N SER A 94 -5.59 10.52 11.07
CA SER A 94 -6.35 9.84 12.11
C SER A 94 -7.33 8.82 11.51
N THR A 95 -8.13 9.23 10.52
CA THR A 95 -9.06 8.34 9.81
C THR A 95 -8.32 7.17 9.15
N CYS A 96 -7.12 7.42 8.61
CA CYS A 96 -6.25 6.40 8.06
C CYS A 96 -5.74 5.41 9.11
N GLY A 97 -5.41 5.88 10.32
CA GLY A 97 -5.02 5.03 11.43
C GLY A 97 -6.13 4.07 11.82
N ASP A 98 -7.35 4.58 11.98
CA ASP A 98 -8.52 3.77 12.31
C ASP A 98 -8.84 2.74 11.22
N ALA A 99 -8.72 3.13 9.95
CA ALA A 99 -8.94 2.24 8.82
C ALA A 99 -7.91 1.11 8.77
N ALA A 100 -6.62 1.42 8.84
CA ALA A 100 -5.54 0.43 8.81
C ALA A 100 -5.64 -0.56 9.97
N ALA A 101 -5.84 -0.07 11.20
CA ALA A 101 -6.00 -0.91 12.39
C ALA A 101 -7.21 -1.85 12.27
N ARG A 102 -8.33 -1.35 11.78
CA ARG A 102 -9.53 -2.17 11.56
C ARG A 102 -9.29 -3.24 10.49
N PHE A 103 -8.63 -2.91 9.38
CA PHE A 103 -8.35 -3.88 8.33
C PHE A 103 -7.37 -4.96 8.78
N ALA A 104 -6.35 -4.59 9.56
CA ALA A 104 -5.44 -5.55 10.19
C ALA A 104 -6.19 -6.46 11.19
N ALA A 105 -7.11 -5.91 11.99
CA ALA A 105 -7.92 -6.71 12.92
C ALA A 105 -8.88 -7.69 12.20
N GLN A 106 -9.49 -7.26 11.09
CA GLN A 106 -10.38 -8.10 10.28
C GLN A 106 -9.61 -9.14 9.46
N SER A 107 -8.39 -8.82 9.04
CA SER A 107 -7.52 -9.69 8.26
C SER A 107 -6.07 -9.59 8.77
N PRO A 108 -5.71 -10.39 9.81
CA PRO A 108 -4.37 -10.33 10.42
C PRO A 108 -3.21 -10.70 9.49
N THR A 109 -3.51 -11.22 8.29
CA THR A 109 -2.51 -11.53 7.25
C THR A 109 -2.38 -10.43 6.19
N TYR A 110 -3.06 -9.29 6.38
CA TYR A 110 -3.07 -8.20 5.42
C TYR A 110 -1.86 -7.29 5.57
N ALA A 111 -0.75 -7.69 4.97
CA ALA A 111 0.54 -7.01 5.06
C ALA A 111 0.52 -5.51 4.70
N TYR A 112 -0.38 -5.07 3.81
CA TYR A 112 -0.45 -3.67 3.39
C TYR A 112 -1.01 -2.77 4.51
N ALA A 113 -1.98 -3.26 5.29
CA ALA A 113 -2.49 -2.53 6.45
C ALA A 113 -1.36 -2.24 7.45
N TYR A 114 -0.52 -3.23 7.75
CA TYR A 114 0.66 -3.04 8.61
C TYR A 114 1.72 -2.09 8.02
N TYR A 115 1.87 -2.05 6.70
CA TYR A 115 2.73 -1.03 6.09
C TYR A 115 2.17 0.39 6.33
N VAL A 116 0.85 0.57 6.14
CA VAL A 116 0.21 1.87 6.38
C VAL A 116 0.27 2.24 7.87
N GLU A 117 0.10 1.30 8.79
CA GLU A 117 0.34 1.54 10.22
C GLU A 117 1.77 2.04 10.48
N ALA A 118 2.77 1.44 9.84
CA ALA A 118 4.16 1.87 9.97
C ALA A 118 4.38 3.29 9.41
N LEU A 119 3.81 3.59 8.24
CA LEU A 119 3.86 4.92 7.63
C LEU A 119 3.25 5.98 8.56
N LEU A 120 2.09 5.68 9.14
CA LEU A 120 1.42 6.59 10.07
C LEU A 120 2.15 6.73 11.40
N ALA A 121 2.85 5.68 11.86
CA ALA A 121 3.73 5.76 13.02
C ALA A 121 4.93 6.67 12.76
N ALA A 122 5.50 6.61 11.55
CA ALA A 122 6.57 7.51 11.13
C ALA A 122 6.11 8.98 11.12
N GLU A 123 4.89 9.26 10.64
CA GLU A 123 4.27 10.59 10.69
C GLU A 123 4.08 11.13 12.11
N ARG A 124 3.90 10.24 13.10
CA ARG A 124 3.78 10.59 14.52
C ARG A 124 5.13 10.61 15.25
N ALA A 125 6.24 10.44 14.54
CA ALA A 125 7.58 10.29 15.11
C ALA A 125 7.65 9.18 16.19
N ASP A 126 6.95 8.07 15.95
CA ASP A 126 6.94 6.88 16.80
C ASP A 126 7.78 5.76 16.15
N PRO A 127 9.12 5.75 16.37
CA PRO A 127 9.99 4.76 15.75
C PRO A 127 9.71 3.34 16.28
N GLU A 128 9.18 3.19 17.49
CA GLU A 128 8.84 1.88 18.03
C GLU A 128 7.70 1.23 17.23
N ALA A 129 6.58 1.94 17.12
CA ALA A 129 5.44 1.46 16.36
C ALA A 129 5.78 1.28 14.88
N MET A 130 6.57 2.20 14.30
CA MET A 130 7.02 2.10 12.91
C MET A 130 7.79 0.80 12.66
N ASN A 131 8.79 0.50 13.49
CA ASN A 131 9.62 -0.70 13.32
C ASN A 131 8.81 -1.98 13.53
N ALA A 132 7.92 -2.02 14.52
CA ALA A 132 7.07 -3.18 14.78
C ALA A 132 6.14 -3.47 13.59
N ALA A 133 5.47 -2.44 13.06
CA ALA A 133 4.55 -2.57 11.94
C ALA A 133 5.27 -2.90 10.61
N LEU A 134 6.46 -2.31 10.37
CA LEU A 134 7.32 -2.68 9.22
C LEU A 134 7.74 -4.16 9.28
N ALA A 135 8.16 -4.64 10.45
CA ALA A 135 8.55 -6.03 10.64
C ALA A 135 7.37 -6.98 10.34
N THR A 136 6.18 -6.67 10.86
CA THR A 136 4.96 -7.46 10.59
C THR A 136 4.59 -7.45 9.11
N SER A 137 4.59 -6.28 8.46
CA SER A 137 4.33 -6.17 7.03
C SER A 137 5.30 -7.02 6.20
N ARG A 138 6.59 -7.01 6.55
CA ARG A 138 7.62 -7.80 5.88
C ARG A 138 7.46 -9.30 6.11
N ALA A 139 7.10 -9.72 7.32
CA ALA A 139 6.90 -11.12 7.67
C ALA A 139 5.72 -11.73 6.90
N LEU A 140 4.63 -10.97 6.74
CA LEU A 140 3.42 -11.43 6.05
C LEU A 140 3.55 -11.42 4.52
N ALA A 141 4.35 -10.52 3.97
CA ALA A 141 4.53 -10.36 2.52
C ALA A 141 6.01 -10.22 2.14
N PRO A 142 6.81 -11.30 2.32
CA PRO A 142 8.25 -11.27 2.15
C PRO A 142 8.72 -11.15 0.70
N THR A 143 7.86 -11.51 -0.26
CA THR A 143 8.18 -11.61 -1.70
C THR A 143 7.33 -10.68 -2.57
N GLU A 144 6.43 -9.90 -1.95
CA GLU A 144 5.57 -8.93 -2.64
C GLU A 144 6.39 -7.70 -3.04
N GLN A 145 6.85 -7.67 -4.30
CA GLN A 145 7.78 -6.64 -4.80
C GLN A 145 7.22 -5.23 -4.67
N TRP A 146 5.95 -5.02 -5.01
CA TRP A 146 5.32 -3.70 -4.93
C TRP A 146 5.30 -3.17 -3.50
N LEU A 147 5.11 -4.04 -2.50
CA LEU A 147 5.12 -3.66 -1.09
C LEU A 147 6.55 -3.50 -0.56
N ALA A 148 7.51 -4.27 -1.07
CA ALA A 148 8.93 -4.07 -0.78
C ALA A 148 9.42 -2.70 -1.29
N GLU A 149 8.95 -2.22 -2.46
CA GLU A 149 9.26 -0.85 -2.93
C GLU A 149 8.82 0.20 -1.91
N LEU A 150 7.60 0.05 -1.36
CA LEU A 150 7.03 0.93 -0.36
C LEU A 150 7.78 0.87 0.98
N ARG A 151 8.11 -0.33 1.47
CA ARG A 151 8.88 -0.53 2.71
C ARG A 151 10.29 0.04 2.60
N VAL A 152 10.98 -0.18 1.47
CA VAL A 152 12.32 0.39 1.21
C VAL A 152 12.28 1.90 1.15
N LYS A 153 11.23 2.49 0.56
CA LYS A 153 11.06 3.95 0.58
C LYS A 153 10.96 4.43 2.03
N LEU A 154 10.02 3.89 2.80
CA LEU A 154 9.79 4.31 4.18
C LEU A 154 11.05 4.13 5.06
N ALA A 155 11.71 2.97 4.97
CA ALA A 155 12.90 2.69 5.76
C ALA A 155 14.06 3.63 5.42
N GLU A 156 14.24 3.96 4.15
CA GLU A 156 15.31 4.87 3.73
C GLU A 156 15.03 6.34 4.07
N ASP A 157 13.77 6.74 4.10
CA ASP A 157 13.36 8.08 4.54
C ASP A 157 13.55 8.26 6.07
N HIS A 158 13.64 7.15 6.82
CA HIS A 158 13.76 7.09 8.29
C HIS A 158 14.91 6.21 8.76
N LEU A 159 16.01 6.15 8.01
CA LEU A 159 17.11 5.19 8.22
C LEU A 159 17.74 5.26 9.62
N ASP A 160 17.84 6.47 10.18
CA ASP A 160 18.34 6.76 11.52
C ASP A 160 17.43 6.21 12.63
N GLN A 161 16.18 5.91 12.31
CA GLN A 161 15.15 5.41 13.23
C GLN A 161 14.91 3.90 13.08
N ILE A 162 15.55 3.23 12.11
CA ILE A 162 15.43 1.79 11.93
C ILE A 162 16.26 1.04 12.99
N ARG A 163 15.59 0.16 13.74
CA ARG A 163 16.23 -0.70 14.74
C ARG A 163 17.11 -1.74 14.05
N PRO A 164 18.15 -2.31 14.72
CA PRO A 164 19.02 -3.32 14.12
C PRO A 164 18.28 -4.50 13.47
N ALA A 165 17.23 -5.02 14.11
CA ALA A 165 16.40 -6.09 13.53
C ALA A 165 15.64 -5.67 12.26
N GLY A 166 15.29 -4.39 12.13
CA GLY A 166 14.67 -3.83 10.93
C GLY A 166 15.64 -3.69 9.75
N LEU A 167 16.94 -3.51 10.02
CA LEU A 167 17.97 -3.39 8.97
C LEU A 167 18.11 -4.68 8.16
N GLU A 168 17.99 -5.86 8.79
CA GLU A 168 18.01 -7.14 8.08
C GLU A 168 16.79 -7.27 7.14
N GLY A 169 15.60 -6.91 7.63
CA GLY A 169 14.38 -6.89 6.82
C GLY A 169 14.48 -5.94 5.63
N HIS A 170 15.06 -4.75 5.86
CA HIS A 170 15.32 -3.76 4.81
C HIS A 170 16.31 -4.26 3.76
N ALA A 171 17.43 -4.86 4.18
CA ALA A 171 18.40 -5.46 3.27
C ALA A 171 17.77 -6.60 2.42
N ALA A 172 16.88 -7.39 3.02
CA ALA A 172 16.15 -8.43 2.30
C ALA A 172 15.17 -7.87 1.26
N ASP A 173 14.50 -6.75 1.54
CA ASP A 173 13.67 -6.06 0.54
C ASP A 173 14.51 -5.48 -0.60
N LEU A 174 15.65 -4.85 -0.28
CA LEU A 174 16.58 -4.35 -1.29
C LEU A 174 17.10 -5.48 -2.20
N ALA A 175 17.47 -6.63 -1.63
CA ALA A 175 17.88 -7.81 -2.39
C ALA A 175 16.76 -8.33 -3.32
N LEU A 176 15.52 -8.43 -2.80
CA LEU A 176 14.35 -8.80 -3.59
C LEU A 176 14.16 -7.85 -4.78
N LEU A 177 14.25 -6.53 -4.55
CA LEU A 177 14.05 -5.53 -5.59
C LEU A 177 15.14 -5.62 -6.65
N VAL A 178 16.41 -5.78 -6.28
CA VAL A 178 17.51 -5.97 -7.24
C VAL A 178 17.32 -7.23 -8.09
N GLY A 179 16.83 -8.34 -7.51
CA GLY A 179 16.56 -9.58 -8.25
C GLY A 179 15.41 -9.48 -9.25
N SER A 180 14.47 -8.55 -9.03
CA SER A 180 13.24 -8.40 -9.82
C SER A 180 13.43 -7.60 -11.12
N GLN A 181 12.54 -7.77 -12.10
CA GLN A 181 12.59 -7.00 -13.35
C GLN A 181 12.16 -5.54 -13.17
N ARG A 182 11.15 -5.30 -12.32
CA ARG A 182 10.64 -3.96 -12.04
C ARG A 182 11.51 -3.23 -11.02
N GLY A 183 11.78 -3.85 -9.88
CA GLY A 183 12.51 -3.23 -8.77
C GLY A 183 13.94 -2.85 -9.11
N ILE A 184 14.63 -3.59 -10.00
CA ILE A 184 16.02 -3.29 -10.37
C ILE A 184 16.18 -1.89 -10.98
N ARG A 185 15.16 -1.41 -11.70
CA ARG A 185 15.16 -0.05 -12.27
C ARG A 185 14.97 1.00 -11.19
N VAL A 186 14.12 0.73 -10.20
CA VAL A 186 13.91 1.61 -9.04
C VAL A 186 15.20 1.75 -8.23
N ILE A 187 15.88 0.64 -7.94
CA ILE A 187 17.15 0.65 -7.21
C ILE A 187 18.26 1.32 -8.01
N ALA A 188 18.40 1.01 -9.30
CA ALA A 188 19.40 1.63 -10.17
C ALA A 188 19.22 3.16 -10.26
N ARG A 189 17.98 3.63 -10.38
CA ARG A 189 17.64 5.06 -10.37
C ARG A 189 18.05 5.74 -9.07
N ARG A 190 17.77 5.10 -7.93
CA ARG A 190 18.12 5.64 -6.60
C ARG A 190 19.64 5.64 -6.40
N TYR A 191 20.33 4.57 -6.80
CA TYR A 191 21.80 4.48 -6.77
C TYR A 191 22.48 5.61 -7.55
N ALA A 192 21.96 5.93 -8.74
CA ALA A 192 22.46 7.02 -9.55
C ALA A 192 22.19 8.40 -8.92
N ALA A 193 21.09 8.56 -8.18
CA ALA A 193 20.66 9.84 -7.62
C ALA A 193 21.21 10.16 -6.22
N ILE A 194 21.43 9.16 -5.37
CA ILE A 194 21.68 9.35 -3.94
C ILE A 194 23.00 8.69 -3.57
N GLU A 195 23.98 9.49 -3.16
CA GLU A 195 25.32 9.01 -2.81
C GLU A 195 25.34 8.12 -1.57
N SER A 196 24.65 8.52 -0.50
CA SER A 196 24.56 7.77 0.76
C SER A 196 23.87 6.41 0.64
N PHE A 197 23.22 6.14 -0.50
CA PHE A 197 22.56 4.86 -0.80
C PHE A 197 23.52 3.85 -1.46
N ARG A 198 24.60 4.33 -2.08
CA ARG A 198 25.47 3.50 -2.94
C ARG A 198 26.16 2.39 -2.16
N GLU A 199 26.76 2.72 -1.02
CA GLU A 199 27.53 1.76 -0.23
C GLU A 199 26.67 0.57 0.21
N ARG A 200 25.47 0.84 0.76
CA ARG A 200 24.53 -0.22 1.17
C ARG A 200 24.11 -1.10 0.01
N ILE A 201 23.77 -0.52 -1.14
CA ILE A 201 23.38 -1.32 -2.32
C ILE A 201 24.55 -2.11 -2.87
N THR A 202 25.75 -1.55 -2.92
CA THR A 202 26.95 -2.28 -3.36
C THR A 202 27.15 -3.52 -2.49
N ALA A 203 27.13 -3.36 -1.16
CA ALA A 203 27.27 -4.47 -0.22
C ALA A 203 26.22 -5.57 -0.45
N ILE A 204 24.96 -5.18 -0.70
CA ILE A 204 23.89 -6.16 -1.00
C ILE A 204 24.13 -6.84 -2.34
N VAL A 205 24.39 -6.07 -3.40
CA VAL A 205 24.57 -6.60 -4.76
C VAL A 205 25.74 -7.59 -4.81
N GLU A 206 26.83 -7.31 -4.12
CA GLU A 206 28.02 -8.19 -4.06
C GLU A 206 27.71 -9.58 -3.47
N THR A 207 26.68 -9.70 -2.62
CA THR A 207 26.23 -11.01 -2.09
C THR A 207 25.32 -11.78 -3.04
N LEU A 208 24.79 -11.14 -4.09
CA LEU A 208 23.86 -11.77 -5.03
C LEU A 208 24.60 -12.65 -6.05
N PRO A 209 23.91 -13.64 -6.67
CA PRO A 209 24.48 -14.40 -7.77
C PRO A 209 24.98 -13.49 -8.91
N VAL A 210 26.07 -13.90 -9.56
CA VAL A 210 26.75 -13.13 -10.63
C VAL A 210 25.78 -12.63 -11.71
N GLU A 211 24.77 -13.41 -12.07
CA GLU A 211 23.76 -13.00 -13.06
C GLU A 211 22.88 -11.84 -12.58
N GLN A 212 22.56 -11.77 -11.29
CA GLN A 212 21.84 -10.63 -10.71
C GLN A 212 22.74 -9.39 -10.64
N GLN A 213 24.02 -9.55 -10.31
CA GLN A 213 25.00 -8.46 -10.34
C GLN A 213 25.11 -7.86 -11.76
N LYS A 214 25.26 -8.71 -12.78
CA LYS A 214 25.30 -8.27 -14.20
C LYS A 214 24.03 -7.52 -14.60
N ARG A 215 22.86 -8.03 -14.21
CA ARG A 215 21.57 -7.36 -14.46
C ARG A 215 21.51 -5.99 -13.80
N PHE A 216 21.99 -5.87 -12.56
CA PHE A 216 22.03 -4.60 -11.84
C PHE A 216 22.93 -3.59 -12.54
N LEU A 217 24.14 -3.99 -12.92
CA LEU A 217 25.07 -3.15 -13.67
C LEU A 217 24.50 -2.71 -15.02
N ALA A 218 23.78 -3.59 -15.72
CA ALA A 218 23.11 -3.23 -16.97
C ALA A 218 22.01 -2.17 -16.76
N ALA A 219 21.18 -2.34 -15.73
CA ALA A 219 20.15 -1.36 -15.37
C ALA A 219 20.77 -0.01 -14.96
N LEU A 220 21.84 -0.02 -14.16
CA LEU A 220 22.55 1.18 -13.74
C LEU A 220 23.18 1.94 -14.92
N ARG A 221 23.81 1.23 -15.85
CA ARG A 221 24.36 1.86 -17.07
C ARG A 221 23.27 2.54 -17.89
N SER A 222 22.10 1.91 -18.01
CA SER A 222 20.95 2.50 -18.70
C SER A 222 20.46 3.77 -18.00
N GLU A 223 20.36 3.77 -16.67
CA GLU A 223 19.95 4.95 -15.89
C GLU A 223 20.96 6.09 -15.97
N ILE A 224 22.27 5.80 -15.94
CA ILE A 224 23.32 6.82 -16.13
C ILE A 224 23.26 7.40 -17.54
N ALA A 225 23.10 6.57 -18.57
CA ALA A 225 23.00 7.02 -19.95
C ALA A 225 21.78 7.93 -20.17
N ALA A 226 20.62 7.58 -19.60
CA ALA A 226 19.40 8.38 -19.69
C ALA A 226 19.50 9.76 -19.01
N ARG A 227 20.42 9.92 -18.05
CA ARG A 227 20.65 11.19 -17.33
C ARG A 227 21.70 12.08 -17.97
N ARG A 228 22.47 11.58 -18.95
CA ARG A 228 23.44 12.43 -19.63
C ARG A 228 22.68 13.52 -20.40
N PRO A 229 23.03 14.80 -20.21
CA PRO A 229 22.44 15.85 -21.03
C PRO A 229 22.75 15.56 -22.50
N VAL A 230 21.74 15.63 -23.36
CA VAL A 230 21.96 15.63 -24.81
C VAL A 230 22.80 16.87 -25.09
N ALA A 231 24.03 16.67 -25.57
CA ALA A 231 24.87 17.79 -25.98
C ALA A 231 24.06 18.65 -26.96
N ALA A 232 23.90 19.93 -26.65
CA ALA A 232 23.16 20.86 -27.49
C ALA A 232 23.74 20.76 -28.90
N ALA A 233 22.92 20.34 -29.86
CA ALA A 233 23.28 20.38 -31.27
C ALA A 233 23.67 21.83 -31.57
N THR A 234 24.96 22.06 -31.78
CA THR A 234 25.46 23.38 -32.15
C THR A 234 24.99 23.62 -33.59
N PRO A 235 24.27 24.72 -33.88
CA PRO A 235 23.77 25.02 -35.22
C PRO A 235 24.89 25.25 -36.23
#